data_AF-A0A944Z915-F1
#
_entry.id   AF-A0A944Z915-F1
#
_cell.length_a   1.000
_cell.length_b   1.000
_cell.length_c   1.000
_cell.angle_alpha   90.00
_cell.angle_beta   90.00
_cell.angle_gamma   90.00
#
_symmetry.space_group_name_H-M   'P 1'
#
loop_
_entity.id
_entity.type
_entity.pdbx_description
1 polymer ?
#
loop_
_entity_poly.entity_id
_entity_poly.type
_entity_poly.pdbx_seq_one_letter_code
_entity_poly.pdbx_strand_id
1 'polypeptide(L)'
;MRKRTRSREIVLQILYQLEIRGNEVIDEVDAFCIEQGKEAEVSDFAIKLAKGCIPKIEEIDQKIIDISKNWELQRMPVVDKNILRLACYELFYMDDVPPKVSINEAIDLAKKYSTEKSGFFVNGVLDKIYSINIKNDKKDQKIPTSIEGVDAFDKEDRTGADLHIHTDLSDGTMSPGQVVKEASKLNLRTIAITDHDSVDAVEIAQIVGDMEGVNVIPAIELSSYYQPADIHLLGYYIDTKNSALIEKLAELRLERVERIKKITKKLRAIGVKVEHQEVFDVSKEGSPGRMHIADVLCSKGYCANIRETFKKYLSDNGPAFVPKVALTLKDAIELIISSDGIPVLAHPGVTKRDTLIPKMVEYGLQGIEVYYPTHQPDAVKRYKRIAKKHDLVITGGSDCHGNRKPEIALGSTKISDDLVDKIKERRGNAVGALI
;
A
#
# COMPACT_ATOMS: atom_id res chain seq x y z
N MET A 1 -13.88 14.98 19.07
CA MET A 1 -12.42 15.06 18.83
C MET A 1 -11.71 14.59 20.08
N ARG A 2 -10.63 13.81 19.97
CA ARG A 2 -9.90 13.32 21.16
C ARG A 2 -9.20 14.48 21.86
N LYS A 3 -9.12 14.45 23.20
CA LYS A 3 -8.57 15.55 24.01
C LYS A 3 -7.12 15.88 23.64
N ARG A 4 -6.26 14.87 23.49
CA ARG A 4 -4.86 15.06 23.05
C ARG A 4 -4.73 15.64 21.63
N THR A 5 -5.59 15.23 20.70
CA THR A 5 -5.65 15.82 19.35
C THR A 5 -6.01 17.30 19.41
N ARG A 6 -6.98 17.68 20.26
CA ARG A 6 -7.32 19.09 20.48
C ARG A 6 -6.15 19.89 21.04
N SER A 7 -5.39 19.34 21.99
CA SER A 7 -4.19 20.00 22.51
C SER A 7 -3.14 20.25 21.42
N ARG A 8 -2.92 19.30 20.52
CA ARG A 8 -1.96 19.47 19.39
C ARG A 8 -2.40 20.55 18.41
N GLU A 9 -3.69 20.68 18.15
CA GLU A 9 -4.21 21.80 17.34
C GLU A 9 -3.94 23.16 17.98
N ILE A 10 -4.10 23.26 19.30
CA ILE A 10 -3.82 24.49 20.06
C ILE A 10 -2.32 24.81 19.96
N VAL A 11 -1.45 23.81 20.13
CA VAL A 11 0.00 24.00 20.00
C VAL A 11 0.40 24.40 18.58
N LEU A 12 -0.24 23.84 17.55
CA LEU A 12 -0.01 24.26 16.17
C LEU A 12 -0.34 25.75 15.95
N GLN A 13 -1.42 26.25 16.57
CA GLN A 13 -1.76 27.68 16.54
C GLN A 13 -0.74 28.55 17.28
N ILE A 14 -0.20 28.07 18.40
CA ILE A 14 0.87 28.77 19.14
C ILE A 14 2.14 28.84 18.30
N LEU A 15 2.57 27.72 17.70
CA LEU A 15 3.76 27.69 16.83
C LEU A 15 3.58 28.59 15.59
N TYR A 16 2.35 28.68 15.06
CA TYR A 16 2.04 29.62 13.98
C TYR A 16 2.10 31.08 14.44
N GLN A 17 1.60 31.40 15.62
CA GLN A 17 1.71 32.75 16.19
C GLN A 17 3.17 33.13 16.46
N LEU A 18 3.97 32.20 16.99
CA LEU A 18 5.40 32.40 17.25
C LEU A 18 6.17 32.77 15.97
N GLU A 19 5.82 32.16 14.84
CA GLU A 19 6.42 32.47 13.53
C GLU A 19 6.09 33.89 13.04
N ILE A 20 4.94 34.45 13.43
CA ILE A 20 4.48 35.77 12.96
C ILE A 20 4.91 36.88 13.93
N ARG A 21 4.78 36.63 15.24
CA ARG A 21 4.95 37.63 16.30
C ARG A 21 6.29 37.51 17.04
N GLY A 22 7.04 36.43 16.84
CA GLY A 22 8.30 36.18 17.55
C GLY A 22 8.09 35.88 19.03
N ASN A 23 9.13 36.09 19.83
CA ASN A 23 9.23 35.64 21.23
C ASN A 23 8.18 36.23 22.19
N GLU A 24 7.46 37.28 21.81
CA GLU A 24 6.36 37.86 22.59
C GLU A 24 5.26 36.83 22.92
N VAL A 25 5.10 35.81 22.06
CA VAL A 25 4.10 34.74 22.25
C VAL A 25 4.40 33.84 23.45
N ILE A 26 5.67 33.76 23.87
CA ILE A 26 6.11 32.82 24.92
C ILE A 26 5.43 33.13 26.27
N ASP A 27 5.27 34.40 26.60
CA ASP A 27 4.63 34.85 27.85
C ASP A 27 3.11 34.64 27.83
N GLU A 28 2.52 34.44 26.65
CA GLU A 28 1.07 34.27 26.45
C GLU A 28 0.64 32.79 26.36
N VAL A 29 1.59 31.85 26.26
CA VAL A 29 1.32 30.41 26.02
C VAL A 29 0.30 29.83 27.00
N ASP A 30 0.48 30.10 28.30
CA ASP A 30 -0.39 29.54 29.34
C ASP A 30 -1.82 30.08 29.22
N ALA A 31 -1.95 31.40 29.10
CA ALA A 31 -3.25 32.06 28.97
C ALA A 31 -3.99 31.57 27.71
N PHE A 32 -3.29 31.48 26.58
CA PHE A 32 -3.86 31.01 25.32
C PHE A 32 -4.30 29.55 25.40
N CYS A 33 -3.48 28.66 25.97
CA CYS A 33 -3.84 27.26 26.16
C CYS A 33 -5.07 27.09 27.06
N ILE A 34 -5.15 27.84 28.16
CA ILE A 34 -6.30 27.81 29.08
C ILE A 34 -7.58 28.26 28.37
N GLU A 35 -7.50 29.38 27.64
CA GLU A 35 -8.64 29.93 26.91
C GLU A 35 -9.14 29.00 25.79
N GLN A 36 -8.22 28.47 24.97
CA GLN A 36 -8.56 27.62 23.81
C GLN A 36 -8.88 26.17 24.19
N GLY A 37 -8.31 25.69 25.30
CA GLY A 37 -8.47 24.32 25.78
C GLY A 37 -9.85 24.08 26.42
N LYS A 38 -10.39 25.06 27.15
CA LYS A 38 -11.68 25.03 27.88
C LYS A 38 -11.84 23.93 28.95
N GLU A 39 -11.03 22.87 28.88
CA GLU A 39 -10.92 21.78 29.85
C GLU A 39 -9.48 21.70 30.35
N ALA A 40 -9.29 21.56 31.67
CA ALA A 40 -7.96 21.52 32.30
C ALA A 40 -7.04 20.47 31.66
N GLU A 41 -7.52 19.25 31.41
CA GLU A 41 -6.74 18.17 30.79
C GLU A 41 -6.21 18.53 29.39
N VAL A 42 -6.99 19.28 28.60
CA VAL A 42 -6.59 19.72 27.26
C VAL A 42 -5.57 20.84 27.36
N SER A 43 -5.82 21.81 28.24
CA SER A 43 -4.96 22.97 28.49
C SER A 43 -3.60 22.54 29.05
N ASP A 44 -3.58 21.66 30.04
CA ASP A 44 -2.36 21.17 30.70
C ASP A 44 -1.46 20.44 29.71
N PHE A 45 -2.03 19.57 28.87
CA PHE A 45 -1.26 18.86 27.86
C PHE A 45 -0.77 19.79 26.73
N ALA A 46 -1.57 20.79 26.34
CA ALA A 46 -1.15 21.80 25.37
C ALA A 46 -0.01 22.68 25.91
N ILE A 47 -0.08 23.10 27.18
CA ILE A 47 0.99 23.85 27.86
C ILE A 47 2.26 23.02 27.91
N LYS A 48 2.16 21.74 28.32
CA LYS A 48 3.30 20.81 28.36
C LYS A 48 3.98 20.73 26.99
N LEU A 49 3.21 20.49 25.93
CA LEU A 49 3.73 20.39 24.56
C LEU A 49 4.33 21.71 24.07
N ALA A 50 3.64 22.84 24.25
CA ALA A 50 4.12 24.13 23.76
C ALA A 50 5.43 24.56 24.46
N LYS A 51 5.45 24.52 25.80
CA LYS A 51 6.65 24.90 26.59
C LYS A 51 7.81 23.94 26.39
N GLY A 52 7.53 22.68 26.06
CA GLY A 52 8.54 21.71 25.71
C GLY A 52 9.11 21.89 24.29
N CYS A 53 8.22 22.12 23.32
CA CYS A 53 8.58 22.22 21.91
C CYS A 53 9.30 23.53 21.57
N ILE A 54 8.84 24.67 22.09
CA ILE A 54 9.36 26.00 21.71
C ILE A 54 10.88 26.14 21.94
N PRO A 55 11.44 25.77 23.11
CA PRO A 55 12.90 25.86 23.34
C PRO A 55 13.73 24.89 22.49
N LYS A 56 13.09 23.92 21.83
CA LYS A 56 13.74 22.88 21.02
C LYS A 56 13.63 23.13 19.52
N ILE A 57 12.97 24.21 19.09
CA ILE A 57 12.71 24.48 17.67
C ILE A 57 14.00 24.51 16.85
N GLU A 58 15.05 25.22 17.29
CA GLU A 58 16.31 25.30 16.55
C GLU A 58 16.98 23.92 16.37
N GLU A 59 17.00 23.11 17.44
CA GLU A 59 17.55 21.75 17.42
C GLU A 59 16.74 20.84 16.50
N ILE A 60 15.41 20.94 16.54
CA ILE A 60 14.48 20.16 15.72
C ILE A 60 14.59 20.55 14.25
N ASP A 61 14.67 21.84 13.95
CA ASP A 61 14.83 22.35 12.59
C ASP A 61 16.11 21.83 11.95
N GLN A 62 17.22 21.84 12.69
CA GLN A 62 18.48 21.28 12.21
C GLN A 62 18.33 19.79 11.87
N LYS A 63 17.68 19.00 12.75
CA LYS A 63 17.41 17.57 12.49
C LYS A 63 16.54 17.37 11.24
N ILE A 64 15.54 18.21 11.01
CA ILE A 64 14.69 18.15 9.81
C ILE A 64 15.52 18.48 8.55
N ILE A 65 16.38 19.50 8.61
CA ILE A 65 17.25 19.92 7.50
C ILE A 65 18.25 18.82 7.14
N ASP A 66 18.95 18.24 8.11
CA ASP A 66 19.98 17.21 7.88
C ASP A 66 19.42 15.97 7.15
N ILE A 67 18.13 15.72 7.34
CA ILE A 67 17.41 14.59 6.77
C ILE A 67 16.83 14.92 5.38
N SER A 68 16.64 16.20 5.08
CA SER A 68 16.04 16.69 3.83
C SER A 68 17.11 17.27 2.89
N LYS A 69 18.12 16.47 2.52
CA LYS A 69 19.28 16.87 1.67
C LYS A 69 18.95 17.57 0.32
N ASN A 70 17.70 17.54 -0.15
CA ASN A 70 17.23 18.20 -1.38
C ASN A 70 16.11 19.23 -1.14
N TRP A 71 15.85 19.65 0.10
CA TRP A 71 14.72 20.52 0.45
C TRP A 71 15.15 21.66 1.37
N GLU A 72 14.98 22.90 0.91
CA GLU A 72 15.21 24.09 1.74
C GLU A 72 14.01 24.30 2.68
N LEU A 73 14.24 24.18 4.01
CA LEU A 73 13.21 24.37 5.05
C LEU A 73 12.45 25.71 4.90
N GLN A 74 13.11 26.73 4.35
CA GLN A 74 12.53 28.07 4.12
C GLN A 74 11.48 28.12 3.01
N ARG A 75 11.40 27.11 2.13
CA ARG A 75 10.37 27.02 1.08
C ARG A 75 9.11 26.24 1.52
N MET A 76 9.11 25.72 2.75
CA MET A 76 8.01 24.91 3.28
C MET A 76 6.85 25.80 3.73
N PRO A 77 5.58 25.41 3.47
CA PRO A 77 4.44 26.05 4.09
C PRO A 77 4.61 26.10 5.62
N VAL A 78 4.36 27.27 6.22
CA VAL A 78 4.56 27.50 7.66
C VAL A 78 3.81 26.48 8.51
N VAL A 79 2.62 26.06 8.06
CA VAL A 79 1.81 25.03 8.72
C VAL A 79 2.51 23.67 8.70
N ASP A 80 3.02 23.22 7.55
CA ASP A 80 3.72 21.94 7.42
C ASP A 80 4.99 21.91 8.28
N LYS A 81 5.73 23.01 8.30
CA LYS A 81 6.92 23.18 9.13
C LYS A 81 6.59 23.04 10.62
N ASN A 82 5.52 23.70 11.08
CA ASN A 82 5.12 23.65 12.48
C ASN A 82 4.55 22.29 12.89
N ILE A 83 3.88 21.58 11.98
CA ILE A 83 3.44 20.20 12.19
C ILE A 83 4.65 19.29 12.37
N LEU A 84 5.66 19.39 11.50
CA LEU A 84 6.89 18.61 11.61
C LEU A 84 7.62 18.90 12.93
N ARG A 85 7.72 20.17 13.34
CA ARG A 85 8.36 20.54 14.61
C ARG A 85 7.67 19.91 15.81
N LEU A 86 6.34 20.01 15.88
CA LEU A 86 5.55 19.41 16.95
C LEU A 86 5.72 17.89 17.00
N ALA A 87 5.62 17.24 15.84
CA ALA A 87 5.78 15.79 15.74
C ALA A 87 7.18 15.32 16.13
N CYS A 88 8.23 16.01 15.67
CA CYS A 88 9.61 15.74 16.05
C CYS A 88 9.86 15.96 17.53
N TYR A 89 9.25 16.99 18.13
CA TYR A 89 9.34 17.19 19.58
C TYR A 89 8.77 15.97 20.34
N GLU A 90 7.58 15.51 19.95
CA GLU A 90 6.99 14.31 20.56
C GLU A 90 7.84 13.07 20.31
N LEU A 91 8.45 12.93 19.12
CA LEU A 91 9.28 11.78 18.77
C LEU A 91 10.60 11.71 19.55
N PHE A 92 11.19 12.86 19.89
CA PHE A 92 12.54 12.90 20.49
C PHE A 92 12.56 13.13 21.99
N TYR A 93 11.50 13.71 22.56
CA TYR A 93 11.54 14.20 23.94
C TYR A 93 10.33 13.80 24.79
N MET A 94 9.39 13.01 24.25
CA MET A 94 8.17 12.60 24.96
C MET A 94 8.02 11.08 25.00
N ASP A 95 8.56 10.45 26.04
CA ASP A 95 8.47 8.99 26.23
C ASP A 95 7.03 8.50 26.50
N ASP A 96 6.14 9.39 26.96
CA ASP A 96 4.73 9.10 27.23
C ASP A 96 3.82 9.20 25.99
N VAL A 97 4.40 9.46 24.81
CA VAL A 97 3.69 9.49 23.53
C VAL A 97 4.32 8.47 22.57
N PRO A 98 3.60 7.38 22.21
CA PRO A 98 4.14 6.40 21.28
C PRO A 98 4.47 7.03 19.92
N PRO A 99 5.63 6.73 19.31
CA PRO A 99 6.08 7.39 18.08
C PRO A 99 5.07 7.34 16.91
N LYS A 100 4.38 6.20 16.74
CA LYS A 100 3.34 6.04 15.71
C LYS A 100 2.14 6.95 15.94
N VAL A 101 1.82 7.28 17.20
CA VAL A 101 0.74 8.21 17.52
C VAL A 101 1.15 9.62 17.10
N SER A 102 2.38 10.05 17.40
CA SER A 102 2.91 11.35 16.98
C SER A 102 2.89 11.52 15.46
N ILE A 103 3.29 10.48 14.71
CA ILE A 103 3.29 10.48 13.24
C ILE A 103 1.86 10.60 12.70
N ASN A 104 0.93 9.75 13.15
CA ASN A 104 -0.45 9.77 12.66
C ASN A 104 -1.15 11.10 12.96
N GLU A 105 -0.97 11.65 14.15
CA GLU A 105 -1.57 12.94 14.53
C GLU A 105 -1.00 14.09 13.68
N ALA A 106 0.29 14.04 13.31
CA ALA A 106 0.89 15.01 12.42
C ALA A 106 0.31 14.95 10.99
N ILE A 107 0.09 13.75 10.46
CA ILE A 107 -0.53 13.54 9.15
C ILE A 107 -1.96 14.09 9.13
N ASP A 108 -2.73 13.81 10.20
CA ASP A 108 -4.11 14.28 10.31
C ASP A 108 -4.17 15.81 10.42
N LEU A 109 -3.25 16.44 11.17
CA LEU A 109 -3.12 17.89 11.20
C LEU A 109 -2.78 18.47 9.82
N ALA A 110 -1.90 17.82 9.06
CA ALA A 110 -1.48 18.27 7.74
C ALA A 110 -2.63 18.19 6.73
N LYS A 111 -3.38 17.09 6.73
CA LYS A 111 -4.61 16.93 5.93
C LYS A 111 -5.67 17.98 6.27
N LYS A 112 -5.75 18.38 7.54
CA LYS A 112 -6.80 19.28 8.04
C LYS A 112 -6.49 20.76 7.82
N TYR A 113 -5.23 21.18 7.97
CA TYR A 113 -4.86 22.60 8.05
C TYR A 113 -3.93 23.08 6.93
N SER A 114 -3.49 22.19 6.04
CA SER A 114 -2.56 22.52 4.96
C SER A 114 -3.13 22.12 3.59
N THR A 115 -2.28 21.65 2.66
CA THR A 115 -2.69 21.28 1.29
C THR A 115 -3.07 19.80 1.18
N GLU A 116 -3.80 19.44 0.12
CA GLU A 116 -4.16 18.02 -0.16
C GLU A 116 -2.95 17.08 -0.23
N LYS A 117 -1.75 17.60 -0.58
CA LYS A 117 -0.51 16.83 -0.67
C LYS A 117 0.34 16.84 0.61
N SER A 118 0.01 17.71 1.58
CA SER A 118 0.83 17.91 2.78
C SER A 118 0.82 16.69 3.71
N GLY A 119 -0.25 15.91 3.74
CA GLY A 119 -0.31 14.66 4.52
C GLY A 119 0.77 13.64 4.09
N PHE A 120 0.95 13.47 2.77
CA PHE A 120 1.97 12.56 2.22
C PHE A 120 3.39 13.08 2.49
N PHE A 121 3.60 14.39 2.34
CA PHE A 121 4.87 15.03 2.62
C PHE A 121 5.29 14.88 4.08
N VAL A 122 4.40 15.22 5.02
CA VAL A 122 4.66 15.10 6.46
C VAL A 122 4.95 13.65 6.84
N ASN A 123 4.20 12.69 6.30
CA ASN A 123 4.47 11.27 6.54
C ASN A 123 5.88 10.87 6.09
N GLY A 124 6.27 11.20 4.86
CA GLY A 124 7.58 10.83 4.31
C GLY A 124 8.76 11.42 5.09
N VAL A 125 8.63 12.65 5.60
CA VAL A 125 9.68 13.28 6.42
C VAL A 125 9.77 12.61 7.80
N LEU A 126 8.63 12.39 8.46
CA LEU A 126 8.61 11.81 9.81
C LEU A 126 9.02 10.32 9.82
N ASP A 127 8.67 9.55 8.78
CA ASP A 127 9.11 8.15 8.64
C ASP A 127 10.63 8.05 8.52
N LYS A 128 11.25 8.98 7.78
CA LYS A 128 12.71 9.06 7.66
C LYS A 128 13.36 9.45 8.98
N ILE A 129 12.78 10.43 9.69
CA ILE A 129 13.20 10.86 11.02
C ILE A 129 13.13 9.73 12.04
N TYR A 130 12.02 8.99 12.07
CA TYR A 130 11.80 7.86 12.95
C TYR A 130 12.79 6.73 12.67
N SER A 131 13.03 6.43 11.39
CA SER A 131 13.93 5.35 10.96
C SER A 131 15.40 5.62 11.27
N ILE A 132 15.84 6.88 11.19
CA ILE A 132 17.22 7.28 11.49
C ILE A 132 17.49 7.28 13.00
N ASN A 133 16.54 7.74 13.82
CA ASN A 133 16.74 7.78 15.27
C ASN A 133 16.68 6.39 15.92
N ILE A 134 15.90 5.44 15.40
CA ILE A 134 15.99 4.02 15.79
C ILE A 134 17.37 3.42 15.49
N LYS A 135 18.07 3.87 14.43
CA LYS A 135 19.42 3.41 14.11
C LYS A 135 20.49 4.04 15.00
N ASN A 136 20.29 5.26 15.50
CA ASN A 136 21.25 5.95 16.36
C ASN A 136 21.10 5.57 17.83
N ASP A 137 19.89 5.37 18.36
CA ASP A 137 19.67 4.96 19.76
C ASP A 137 20.02 3.49 20.04
N LYS A 138 20.21 2.68 18.99
CA LYS A 138 20.62 1.27 19.12
C LYS A 138 22.14 1.05 19.21
N LYS A 139 22.96 2.10 19.27
CA LYS A 139 24.42 1.95 19.45
C LYS A 139 24.86 1.65 20.88
N ASP A 140 24.03 1.91 21.91
CA ASP A 140 24.49 1.84 23.32
C ASP A 140 23.89 0.75 24.21
N GLN A 141 23.16 -0.24 23.66
CA GLN A 141 22.79 -1.41 24.47
C GLN A 141 23.01 -2.71 23.71
N LYS A 142 24.12 -3.39 24.04
CA LYS A 142 24.33 -4.81 23.76
C LYS A 142 23.19 -5.60 24.41
N ILE A 143 22.27 -6.10 23.58
CA ILE A 143 21.37 -7.20 23.94
C ILE A 143 21.80 -8.40 23.08
N PRO A 144 22.09 -9.57 23.66
CA PRO A 144 22.70 -10.68 22.94
C PRO A 144 21.69 -11.27 21.96
N THR A 145 21.98 -11.14 20.67
CA THR A 145 21.25 -11.85 19.62
C THR A 145 21.93 -13.20 19.45
N SER A 146 21.43 -14.21 20.16
CA SER A 146 21.68 -15.60 19.80
C SER A 146 20.74 -15.99 18.66
N ILE A 147 21.10 -15.58 17.44
CA ILE A 147 20.75 -16.32 16.22
C ILE A 147 22.02 -16.24 15.37
N GLU A 148 22.81 -17.30 15.44
CA GLU A 148 23.90 -17.53 14.50
C GLU A 148 23.31 -17.81 13.11
N GLY A 149 23.87 -17.14 12.10
CA GLY A 149 23.87 -17.62 10.72
C GLY A 149 22.66 -17.28 9.85
N VAL A 150 22.51 -16.01 9.48
CA VAL A 150 22.25 -15.67 8.06
C VAL A 150 22.89 -14.31 7.80
N ASP A 151 24.06 -14.30 7.17
CA ASP A 151 24.65 -13.08 6.62
C ASP A 151 23.65 -12.47 5.64
N ALA A 152 23.46 -11.14 5.71
CA ALA A 152 22.67 -10.43 4.72
C ALA A 152 23.34 -10.64 3.36
N PHE A 153 22.72 -11.44 2.47
CA PHE A 153 23.23 -11.63 1.11
C PHE A 153 23.42 -10.27 0.45
N ASP A 154 24.61 -10.05 -0.13
CA ASP A 154 24.86 -8.90 -0.99
C ASP A 154 23.84 -8.91 -2.16
N LYS A 155 23.45 -7.73 -2.65
CA LYS A 155 22.46 -7.56 -3.73
C LYS A 155 22.76 -8.44 -4.97
N GLU A 156 24.02 -8.81 -5.17
CA GLU A 156 24.52 -9.56 -6.33
C GLU A 156 24.29 -11.08 -6.24
N ASP A 157 24.00 -11.64 -5.05
CA ASP A 157 23.84 -13.10 -4.84
C ASP A 157 22.37 -13.58 -4.83
N ARG A 158 21.41 -12.66 -4.94
CA ARG A 158 19.98 -12.98 -4.93
C ARG A 158 19.54 -13.50 -6.30
N THR A 159 18.65 -14.49 -6.32
CA THR A 159 18.13 -15.05 -7.59
C THR A 159 16.63 -15.34 -7.54
N GLY A 160 16.01 -15.30 -8.72
CA GLY A 160 14.63 -15.67 -8.91
C GLY A 160 13.65 -14.56 -8.54
N ALA A 161 12.43 -14.71 -9.05
CA ALA A 161 11.39 -13.72 -8.87
C ALA A 161 10.00 -14.32 -8.61
N ASP A 162 9.21 -13.56 -7.86
CA ASP A 162 7.77 -13.79 -7.67
C ASP A 162 7.02 -12.52 -8.05
N LEU A 163 6.33 -12.55 -9.19
CA LEU A 163 5.75 -11.36 -9.82
C LEU A 163 4.23 -11.24 -9.63
N HIS A 164 3.65 -11.92 -8.64
CA HIS A 164 2.22 -11.83 -8.37
C HIS A 164 1.99 -11.96 -6.86
N ILE A 165 1.92 -10.82 -6.16
CA ILE A 165 1.85 -10.77 -4.69
C ILE A 165 0.90 -9.66 -4.24
N HIS A 166 0.05 -9.98 -3.27
CA HIS A 166 -0.92 -9.06 -2.69
C HIS A 166 -0.57 -8.68 -1.26
N THR A 167 -0.88 -7.44 -0.88
CA THR A 167 -0.65 -6.84 0.44
C THR A 167 -1.96 -6.51 1.14
N ASP A 168 -1.89 -6.07 2.39
CA ASP A 168 -3.05 -5.58 3.16
C ASP A 168 -3.64 -4.25 2.65
N LEU A 169 -3.06 -3.66 1.59
CA LEU A 169 -3.66 -2.53 0.87
C LEU A 169 -4.57 -2.97 -0.31
N SER A 170 -4.72 -4.28 -0.52
CA SER A 170 -5.86 -4.85 -1.23
C SER A 170 -6.47 -6.00 -0.42
N ASP A 171 -6.26 -7.25 -0.79
CA ASP A 171 -6.77 -8.44 -0.10
C ASP A 171 -5.70 -9.47 0.28
N GLY A 172 -4.43 -9.07 0.40
CA GLY A 172 -3.41 -9.78 1.18
C GLY A 172 -3.52 -9.51 2.69
N THR A 173 -2.73 -10.25 3.50
CA THR A 173 -2.70 -10.06 4.97
C THR A 173 -1.37 -9.51 5.50
N MET A 174 -0.36 -9.38 4.64
CA MET A 174 0.94 -8.83 5.01
C MET A 174 1.03 -7.39 4.52
N SER A 175 1.63 -6.52 5.32
CA SER A 175 1.93 -5.17 4.85
C SER A 175 2.98 -5.18 3.75
N PRO A 176 3.07 -4.12 2.91
CA PRO A 176 4.07 -4.05 1.84
C PRO A 176 5.50 -4.29 2.35
N GLY A 177 5.84 -3.73 3.52
CA GLY A 177 7.15 -3.95 4.14
C GLY A 177 7.36 -5.36 4.69
N GLN A 178 6.31 -6.04 5.15
CA GLN A 178 6.41 -7.45 5.56
C GLN A 178 6.64 -8.36 4.36
N VAL A 179 5.95 -8.10 3.24
CA VAL A 179 6.14 -8.83 1.97
C VAL A 179 7.60 -8.75 1.51
N VAL A 180 8.17 -7.55 1.49
CA VAL A 180 9.58 -7.35 1.08
C VAL A 180 10.54 -8.08 2.00
N LYS A 181 10.35 -8.00 3.32
CA LYS A 181 11.20 -8.70 4.29
C LYS A 181 11.12 -10.21 4.14
N GLU A 182 9.94 -10.75 3.85
CA GLU A 182 9.78 -12.17 3.61
C GLU A 182 10.45 -12.61 2.30
N ALA A 183 10.31 -11.82 1.23
CA ALA A 183 11.03 -12.03 -0.02
C ALA A 183 12.56 -11.99 0.18
N SER A 184 13.04 -11.07 1.03
CA SER A 184 14.45 -10.94 1.40
C SER A 184 14.97 -12.23 2.06
N LYS A 185 14.24 -12.79 3.04
CA LYS A 185 14.58 -14.08 3.68
C LYS A 185 14.58 -15.26 2.72
N LEU A 186 13.71 -15.23 1.71
CA LEU A 186 13.60 -16.27 0.68
C LEU A 186 14.65 -16.13 -0.44
N ASN A 187 15.60 -15.21 -0.27
CA ASN A 187 16.68 -14.87 -1.19
C ASN A 187 16.19 -14.50 -2.60
N LEU A 188 14.97 -13.95 -2.72
CA LEU A 188 14.43 -13.51 -4.00
C LEU A 188 15.15 -12.23 -4.45
N ARG A 189 15.53 -12.18 -5.73
CA ARG A 189 16.11 -10.98 -6.35
C ARG A 189 15.05 -9.94 -6.63
N THR A 190 13.93 -10.37 -7.21
CA THR A 190 12.88 -9.47 -7.69
C THR A 190 11.50 -9.91 -7.22
N ILE A 191 10.67 -8.95 -6.82
CA ILE A 191 9.24 -9.16 -6.61
C ILE A 191 8.42 -8.10 -7.35
N ALA A 192 7.13 -8.37 -7.55
CA ALA A 192 6.16 -7.35 -7.96
C ALA A 192 4.98 -7.34 -6.99
N ILE A 193 4.59 -6.15 -6.53
CA ILE A 193 3.37 -5.96 -5.76
C ILE A 193 2.24 -5.69 -6.74
N THR A 194 1.23 -6.55 -6.75
CA THR A 194 0.16 -6.57 -7.76
C THR A 194 -1.19 -6.48 -7.09
N ASP A 195 -1.34 -5.56 -6.14
CA ASP A 195 -2.57 -5.36 -5.40
C ASP A 195 -3.77 -5.12 -6.33
N HIS A 196 -4.94 -5.64 -5.93
CA HIS A 196 -6.16 -5.52 -6.72
C HIS A 196 -6.65 -4.07 -6.83
N ASP A 197 -6.64 -3.54 -8.06
CA ASP A 197 -7.11 -2.19 -8.41
C ASP A 197 -6.49 -1.10 -7.49
N SER A 198 -5.23 -1.26 -7.07
CA SER A 198 -4.53 -0.31 -6.20
C SER A 198 -3.02 -0.31 -6.46
N VAL A 199 -2.40 0.86 -6.35
CA VAL A 199 -0.93 1.04 -6.41
C VAL A 199 -0.35 1.56 -5.10
N ASP A 200 -1.19 1.73 -4.06
CA ASP A 200 -0.83 2.40 -2.81
C ASP A 200 0.34 1.71 -2.07
N ALA A 201 0.51 0.40 -2.29
CA ALA A 201 1.58 -0.40 -1.69
C ALA A 201 2.94 -0.26 -2.38
N VAL A 202 2.97 0.19 -3.64
CA VAL A 202 4.16 0.08 -4.49
C VAL A 202 5.31 0.93 -3.95
N GLU A 203 5.06 2.20 -3.63
CA GLU A 203 6.11 3.12 -3.15
C GLU A 203 6.67 2.66 -1.79
N ILE A 204 5.80 2.19 -0.89
CA ILE A 204 6.20 1.63 0.41
C ILE A 204 7.08 0.39 0.20
N ALA A 205 6.68 -0.53 -0.68
CA ALA A 205 7.44 -1.73 -0.97
C ALA A 205 8.78 -1.40 -1.63
N GLN A 206 8.84 -0.44 -2.54
CA GLN A 206 10.10 0.00 -3.17
C GLN A 206 11.09 0.57 -2.15
N ILE A 207 10.62 1.44 -1.25
CA ILE A 207 11.46 2.01 -0.17
C ILE A 207 12.05 0.91 0.70
N VAL A 208 11.24 -0.08 1.11
CA VAL A 208 11.73 -1.20 1.92
C VAL A 208 12.62 -2.12 1.08
N GLY A 209 12.32 -2.31 -0.19
CA GLY A 209 13.09 -3.11 -1.14
C GLY A 209 14.52 -2.60 -1.28
N ASP A 210 14.68 -1.29 -1.42
CA ASP A 210 15.99 -0.63 -1.49
C ASP A 210 16.82 -0.87 -0.23
N MET A 211 16.19 -0.90 0.95
CA MET A 211 16.84 -1.18 2.24
C MET A 211 17.21 -2.65 2.42
N GLU A 212 16.37 -3.57 1.96
CA GLU A 212 16.52 -5.03 2.13
C GLU A 212 17.30 -5.69 1.00
N GLY A 213 17.61 -4.95 -0.07
CA GLY A 213 18.31 -5.46 -1.24
C GLY A 213 17.43 -6.23 -2.23
N VAL A 214 16.10 -6.06 -2.15
CA VAL A 214 15.13 -6.73 -3.02
C VAL A 214 14.61 -5.74 -4.07
N ASN A 215 14.73 -6.07 -5.35
CA ASN A 215 14.19 -5.25 -6.43
C ASN A 215 12.66 -5.38 -6.48
N VAL A 216 11.94 -4.26 -6.35
CA VAL A 216 10.47 -4.24 -6.40
C VAL A 216 9.99 -3.58 -7.68
N ILE A 217 9.38 -4.37 -8.56
CA ILE A 217 8.75 -3.87 -9.80
C ILE A 217 7.44 -3.17 -9.43
N PRO A 218 7.22 -1.92 -9.90
CA PRO A 218 5.93 -1.27 -9.74
C PRO A 218 4.90 -2.00 -10.61
N ALA A 219 3.84 -2.49 -9.98
CA ALA A 219 2.85 -3.31 -10.67
C ALA A 219 1.44 -3.16 -10.05
N ILE A 220 0.47 -3.77 -10.71
CA ILE A 220 -0.94 -3.79 -10.30
C ILE A 220 -1.62 -5.04 -10.86
N GLU A 221 -2.67 -5.53 -10.19
CA GLU A 221 -3.64 -6.45 -10.80
C GLU A 221 -4.97 -5.72 -11.05
N LEU A 222 -5.25 -5.42 -12.32
CA LEU A 222 -6.51 -4.82 -12.73
C LEU A 222 -7.59 -5.88 -12.93
N SER A 223 -8.74 -5.59 -12.36
CA SER A 223 -9.94 -6.36 -12.57
C SER A 223 -10.67 -5.91 -13.83
N SER A 224 -10.90 -6.83 -14.75
CA SER A 224 -11.72 -6.60 -15.93
C SER A 224 -12.86 -7.61 -16.04
N TYR A 225 -13.88 -7.26 -16.81
CA TYR A 225 -15.02 -8.13 -17.07
C TYR A 225 -15.15 -8.41 -18.56
N TYR A 226 -15.29 -9.69 -18.88
CA TYR A 226 -15.71 -10.15 -20.20
C TYR A 226 -16.79 -11.19 -20.05
N GLN A 227 -18.03 -10.79 -20.32
CA GLN A 227 -19.21 -11.56 -19.95
C GLN A 227 -19.10 -13.04 -20.42
N PRO A 228 -19.37 -14.01 -19.52
CA PRO A 228 -19.78 -13.88 -18.12
C PRO A 228 -18.64 -14.04 -17.09
N ALA A 229 -17.39 -13.78 -17.45
CA ALA A 229 -16.21 -14.07 -16.61
C ALA A 229 -15.45 -12.80 -16.17
N ASP A 230 -15.01 -12.81 -14.91
CA ASP A 230 -13.96 -11.92 -14.44
C ASP A 230 -12.62 -12.39 -15.04
N ILE A 231 -11.86 -11.44 -15.59
CA ILE A 231 -10.52 -11.67 -16.12
C ILE A 231 -9.60 -10.64 -15.50
N HIS A 232 -8.47 -11.10 -14.97
CA HIS A 232 -7.50 -10.21 -14.35
C HIS A 232 -6.30 -10.00 -15.27
N LEU A 233 -5.79 -8.78 -15.24
CA LEU A 233 -4.63 -8.35 -16.01
C LEU A 233 -3.60 -7.78 -15.04
N LEU A 234 -2.40 -8.33 -15.08
CA LEU A 234 -1.26 -7.78 -14.39
C LEU A 234 -0.69 -6.66 -15.26
N GLY A 235 -0.38 -5.52 -14.65
CA GLY A 235 0.37 -4.44 -15.28
C GLY A 235 1.73 -4.33 -14.62
N TYR A 236 2.82 -4.61 -15.35
CA TYR A 236 4.18 -4.46 -14.83
C TYR A 236 4.85 -3.19 -15.32
N TYR A 237 5.73 -2.63 -14.50
CA TYR A 237 6.48 -1.41 -14.80
C TYR A 237 5.60 -0.16 -15.07
N ILE A 238 4.41 -0.14 -14.48
CA ILE A 238 3.48 0.99 -14.59
C ILE A 238 4.05 2.25 -13.93
N ASP A 239 3.73 3.42 -14.48
CA ASP A 239 3.84 4.70 -13.81
C ASP A 239 2.69 4.85 -12.81
N THR A 240 3.00 4.64 -11.54
CA THR A 240 2.04 4.74 -10.43
C THR A 240 1.56 6.17 -10.18
N LYS A 241 2.17 7.18 -10.83
CA LYS A 241 1.79 8.59 -10.73
C LYS A 241 0.97 9.07 -11.95
N ASN A 242 0.71 8.18 -12.91
CA ASN A 242 -0.09 8.48 -14.08
C ASN A 242 -1.51 8.91 -13.67
N SER A 243 -1.95 10.09 -14.12
CA SER A 243 -3.22 10.68 -13.69
C SER A 243 -4.44 9.87 -14.13
N ALA A 244 -4.43 9.35 -15.36
CA ALA A 244 -5.53 8.54 -15.89
C ALA A 244 -5.68 7.22 -15.11
N LEU A 245 -4.55 6.60 -14.74
CA LEU A 245 -4.55 5.43 -13.86
C LEU A 245 -5.14 5.78 -12.49
N ILE A 246 -4.61 6.80 -11.81
CA ILE A 246 -5.06 7.19 -10.46
C ILE A 246 -6.56 7.51 -10.43
N GLU A 247 -7.03 8.32 -11.38
CA GLU A 247 -8.45 8.68 -11.50
C GLU A 247 -9.31 7.43 -11.68
N LYS A 248 -8.90 6.52 -12.57
CA LYS A 248 -9.68 5.30 -12.81
C LYS A 248 -9.70 4.35 -11.61
N LEU A 249 -8.60 4.22 -10.89
CA LEU A 249 -8.53 3.42 -9.66
C LEU A 249 -9.43 4.02 -8.56
N ALA A 250 -9.50 5.34 -8.46
CA ALA A 250 -10.40 6.00 -7.52
C ALA A 250 -11.88 5.70 -7.84
N GLU A 251 -12.29 5.75 -9.12
CA GLU A 251 -13.63 5.36 -9.56
C GLU A 251 -13.95 3.89 -9.19
N LEU A 252 -13.04 2.96 -9.51
CA LEU A 252 -13.21 1.54 -9.21
C LEU A 252 -13.33 1.28 -7.70
N ARG A 253 -12.58 2.04 -6.88
CA ARG A 253 -12.64 1.96 -5.42
C ARG A 253 -14.01 2.40 -4.88
N LEU A 254 -14.58 3.48 -5.42
CA LEU A 254 -15.93 3.93 -5.06
C LEU A 254 -17.00 2.88 -5.41
N GLU A 255 -16.90 2.27 -6.61
CA GLU A 255 -17.81 1.20 -7.02
C GLU A 255 -17.69 -0.05 -6.13
N ARG A 256 -16.48 -0.39 -5.67
CA ARG A 256 -16.27 -1.46 -4.70
C ARG A 256 -16.96 -1.16 -3.37
N VAL A 257 -16.82 0.06 -2.84
CA VAL A 257 -17.51 0.49 -1.60
C VAL A 257 -19.02 0.34 -1.73
N GLU A 258 -19.62 0.84 -2.82
CA GLU A 258 -21.06 0.72 -3.07
C GLU A 258 -21.49 -0.74 -3.26
N ARG A 259 -20.66 -1.56 -3.89
CA ARG A 259 -20.91 -2.99 -4.03
C ARG A 259 -20.91 -3.71 -2.68
N ILE A 260 -19.98 -3.40 -1.76
CA ILE A 260 -19.99 -3.98 -0.40
C ILE A 260 -21.27 -3.61 0.36
N LYS A 261 -21.71 -2.35 0.27
CA LYS A 261 -23.00 -1.91 0.87
C LYS A 261 -24.18 -2.73 0.34
N LYS A 262 -24.22 -2.97 -0.97
CA LYS A 262 -25.26 -3.80 -1.62
C LYS A 262 -25.18 -5.27 -1.19
N ILE A 263 -23.99 -5.87 -1.15
CA ILE A 263 -23.80 -7.28 -0.73
C ILE A 263 -24.22 -7.48 0.73
N THR A 264 -23.74 -6.63 1.64
CA THR A 264 -24.10 -6.72 3.07
C THR A 264 -25.60 -6.50 3.30
N LYS A 265 -26.24 -5.61 2.53
CA LYS A 265 -27.70 -5.46 2.54
C LYS A 265 -28.43 -6.76 2.15
N LYS A 266 -27.96 -7.46 1.11
CA LYS A 266 -28.52 -8.77 0.72
C LYS A 266 -28.32 -9.82 1.81
N LEU A 267 -27.13 -9.86 2.43
CA LEU A 267 -26.83 -10.75 3.56
C LEU A 267 -27.79 -10.51 4.74
N ARG A 268 -28.02 -9.25 5.11
CA ARG A 268 -28.98 -8.90 6.18
C ARG A 268 -30.41 -9.34 5.85
N ALA A 269 -30.83 -9.21 4.59
CA ALA A 269 -32.16 -9.63 4.15
C ALA A 269 -32.41 -11.15 4.30
N ILE A 270 -31.34 -11.96 4.33
CA ILE A 270 -31.42 -13.43 4.53
C ILE A 270 -31.01 -13.85 5.95
N GLY A 271 -30.99 -12.92 6.91
CA GLY A 271 -30.76 -13.20 8.33
C GLY A 271 -29.29 -13.22 8.76
N VAL A 272 -28.35 -12.84 7.89
CA VAL A 272 -26.92 -12.71 8.25
C VAL A 272 -26.65 -11.30 8.76
N LYS A 273 -26.38 -11.16 10.06
CA LYS A 273 -26.17 -9.87 10.72
C LYS A 273 -24.76 -9.36 10.46
N VAL A 274 -24.56 -8.71 9.32
CA VAL A 274 -23.29 -8.08 8.93
C VAL A 274 -23.51 -6.64 8.47
N GLU A 275 -22.76 -5.72 9.03
CA GLU A 275 -22.71 -4.32 8.60
C GLU A 275 -21.54 -4.06 7.66
N HIS A 276 -21.72 -3.11 6.75
CA HIS A 276 -20.68 -2.73 5.80
C HIS A 276 -19.48 -2.09 6.49
N GLN A 277 -19.69 -1.40 7.62
CA GLN A 277 -18.60 -0.83 8.41
C GLN A 277 -17.65 -1.92 8.93
N GLU A 278 -18.18 -3.07 9.37
CA GLU A 278 -17.35 -4.20 9.82
C GLU A 278 -16.43 -4.71 8.70
N VAL A 279 -16.90 -4.66 7.45
CA VAL A 279 -16.09 -5.06 6.28
C VAL A 279 -15.00 -4.02 6.01
N PHE A 280 -15.32 -2.73 6.14
CA PHE A 280 -14.34 -1.65 5.96
C PHE A 280 -13.28 -1.61 7.05
N ASP A 281 -13.66 -1.95 8.29
CA ASP A 281 -12.71 -2.05 9.41
C ASP A 281 -11.67 -3.16 9.18
N VAL A 282 -12.07 -4.26 8.50
CA VAL A 282 -11.16 -5.35 8.12
C VAL A 282 -10.28 -4.95 6.93
N SER A 283 -10.81 -4.25 5.91
CA SER A 283 -10.00 -3.78 4.78
C SER A 283 -9.07 -2.62 5.14
N LYS A 284 -9.33 -1.93 6.26
CA LYS A 284 -8.59 -0.73 6.69
C LYS A 284 -8.54 0.30 5.55
N GLU A 285 -7.33 0.70 5.14
CA GLU A 285 -7.08 1.65 4.05
C GLU A 285 -7.02 0.97 2.67
N GLY A 286 -7.06 -0.37 2.61
CA GLY A 286 -6.97 -1.15 1.38
C GLY A 286 -8.26 -1.24 0.57
N SER A 287 -8.15 -1.74 -0.66
CA SER A 287 -9.25 -1.90 -1.61
C SER A 287 -10.27 -2.97 -1.13
N PRO A 288 -11.50 -2.58 -0.72
CA PRO A 288 -12.45 -3.54 -0.16
C PRO A 288 -12.99 -4.51 -1.22
N GLY A 289 -13.39 -5.71 -0.78
CA GLY A 289 -13.73 -6.80 -1.68
C GLY A 289 -14.48 -7.95 -1.00
N ARG A 290 -14.88 -8.97 -1.77
CA ARG A 290 -15.60 -10.14 -1.25
C ARG A 290 -14.80 -10.92 -0.21
N MET A 291 -13.47 -10.93 -0.32
CA MET A 291 -12.57 -11.54 0.65
C MET A 291 -12.76 -10.94 2.05
N HIS A 292 -12.87 -9.61 2.16
CA HIS A 292 -13.14 -8.93 3.42
C HIS A 292 -14.51 -9.30 4.01
N ILE A 293 -15.53 -9.49 3.17
CA ILE A 293 -16.84 -9.98 3.64
C ILE A 293 -16.70 -11.41 4.16
N ALA A 294 -15.95 -12.27 3.47
CA ALA A 294 -15.69 -13.63 3.90
C ALA A 294 -14.99 -13.67 5.28
N ASP A 295 -14.01 -12.80 5.51
CA ASP A 295 -13.33 -12.66 6.80
C ASP A 295 -14.32 -12.32 7.92
N VAL A 296 -15.21 -11.34 7.71
CA VAL A 296 -16.25 -10.96 8.69
C VAL A 296 -17.26 -12.09 8.93
N LEU A 297 -17.65 -12.83 7.88
CA LEU A 297 -18.55 -13.96 8.04
C LEU A 297 -17.91 -15.10 8.84
N CYS A 298 -16.62 -15.35 8.64
CA CYS A 298 -15.88 -16.33 9.42
C CYS A 298 -15.68 -15.90 10.87
N SER A 299 -15.28 -14.65 11.11
CA SER A 299 -15.06 -14.13 12.48
C SER A 299 -16.34 -14.12 13.32
N LYS A 300 -17.50 -13.94 12.69
CA LYS A 300 -18.82 -14.01 13.34
C LYS A 300 -19.42 -15.41 13.43
N GLY A 301 -18.68 -16.44 12.99
CA GLY A 301 -19.10 -17.84 13.09
C GLY A 301 -20.18 -18.27 12.10
N TYR A 302 -20.45 -17.49 11.05
CA TYR A 302 -21.45 -17.87 10.03
C TYR A 302 -20.96 -18.98 9.09
N CYS A 303 -19.64 -19.13 8.96
CA CYS A 303 -18.91 -20.11 8.13
C CYS A 303 -17.58 -20.45 8.80
N ALA A 304 -17.11 -21.69 8.66
CA ALA A 304 -15.85 -22.16 9.25
C ALA A 304 -14.61 -21.67 8.50
N ASN A 305 -14.73 -21.37 7.21
CA ASN A 305 -13.61 -20.93 6.36
C ASN A 305 -14.09 -20.14 5.12
N ILE A 306 -13.15 -19.49 4.44
CA ILE A 306 -13.40 -18.68 3.23
C ILE A 306 -14.08 -19.50 2.13
N ARG A 307 -13.69 -20.76 1.93
CA ARG A 307 -14.31 -21.61 0.90
C ARG A 307 -15.81 -21.80 1.15
N GLU A 308 -16.20 -21.98 2.41
CA GLU A 308 -17.60 -22.09 2.81
C GLU A 308 -18.37 -20.78 2.58
N THR A 309 -17.80 -19.61 2.89
CA THR A 309 -18.48 -18.31 2.68
C THR A 309 -18.80 -18.07 1.20
N PHE A 310 -17.87 -18.39 0.29
CA PHE A 310 -18.11 -18.27 -1.15
C PHE A 310 -19.14 -19.28 -1.64
N LYS A 311 -19.07 -20.54 -1.19
CA LYS A 311 -20.05 -21.57 -1.55
C LYS A 311 -21.46 -21.20 -1.08
N LYS A 312 -21.59 -20.66 0.13
CA LYS A 312 -22.88 -20.40 0.79
C LYS A 312 -23.49 -19.06 0.38
N TYR A 313 -22.67 -18.02 0.19
CA TYR A 313 -23.17 -16.64 0.06
C TYR A 313 -22.58 -15.83 -1.10
N LEU A 314 -21.27 -15.87 -1.32
CA LEU A 314 -20.55 -14.82 -2.07
C LEU A 314 -20.17 -15.17 -3.53
N SER A 315 -20.43 -16.39 -3.99
CA SER A 315 -20.19 -16.82 -5.37
C SER A 315 -21.05 -16.06 -6.38
N ASP A 316 -20.73 -16.17 -7.67
CA ASP A 316 -21.43 -15.43 -8.74
C ASP A 316 -22.89 -15.86 -8.93
N ASN A 317 -23.26 -17.02 -8.40
CA ASN A 317 -24.64 -17.50 -8.33
C ASN A 317 -25.18 -17.54 -6.89
N GLY A 318 -24.45 -16.95 -5.94
CA GLY A 318 -24.79 -16.94 -4.53
C GLY A 318 -25.91 -15.96 -4.18
N PRO A 319 -26.60 -16.15 -3.03
CA PRO A 319 -27.74 -15.33 -2.62
C PRO A 319 -27.37 -13.85 -2.39
N ALA A 320 -26.11 -13.56 -2.07
CA ALA A 320 -25.63 -12.19 -1.86
C ALA A 320 -24.90 -11.60 -3.08
N PHE A 321 -24.95 -12.26 -4.24
CA PHE A 321 -24.27 -11.80 -5.44
C PHE A 321 -24.71 -10.40 -5.86
N VAL A 322 -23.73 -9.54 -6.13
CA VAL A 322 -23.93 -8.23 -6.76
C VAL A 322 -22.91 -8.14 -7.89
N PRO A 323 -23.34 -7.84 -9.13
CA PRO A 323 -22.41 -7.65 -10.25
C PRO A 323 -21.34 -6.62 -9.91
N LYS A 324 -20.12 -6.87 -10.37
CA LYS A 324 -19.00 -5.93 -10.25
C LYS A 324 -19.04 -4.97 -11.43
N VAL A 325 -18.98 -3.68 -11.17
CA VAL A 325 -18.58 -2.71 -12.21
C VAL A 325 -17.08 -2.88 -12.38
N ALA A 326 -16.65 -3.24 -13.58
CA ALA A 326 -15.26 -3.46 -13.91
C ALA A 326 -14.95 -2.85 -15.27
N LEU A 327 -13.66 -2.66 -15.55
CA LEU A 327 -13.18 -2.28 -16.86
C LEU A 327 -13.56 -3.33 -17.89
N THR A 328 -13.79 -2.93 -19.14
CA THR A 328 -13.75 -3.90 -20.23
C THR A 328 -12.33 -4.43 -20.40
N LEU A 329 -12.17 -5.60 -21.01
CA LEU A 329 -10.83 -6.13 -21.32
C LEU A 329 -9.97 -5.13 -22.09
N LYS A 330 -10.58 -4.41 -23.04
CA LYS A 330 -9.88 -3.44 -23.88
C LYS A 330 -9.41 -2.26 -23.03
N ASP A 331 -10.32 -1.66 -22.27
CA ASP A 331 -10.00 -0.50 -21.43
C ASP A 331 -8.92 -0.82 -20.39
N ALA A 332 -8.94 -2.04 -19.82
CA ALA A 332 -7.92 -2.46 -18.85
C ALA A 332 -6.53 -2.60 -19.48
N ILE A 333 -6.44 -3.16 -20.70
CA ILE A 333 -5.17 -3.26 -21.43
C ILE A 333 -4.68 -1.86 -21.83
N GLU A 334 -5.56 -1.02 -22.37
CA GLU A 334 -5.23 0.36 -22.76
C GLU A 334 -4.80 1.21 -21.57
N LEU A 335 -5.42 1.04 -20.40
CA LEU A 335 -5.04 1.74 -19.16
C LEU A 335 -3.63 1.37 -18.73
N ILE A 336 -3.27 0.07 -18.76
CA ILE A 336 -1.90 -0.38 -18.43
C ILE A 336 -0.89 0.21 -19.43
N ILE A 337 -1.19 0.17 -20.73
CA ILE A 337 -0.30 0.74 -21.76
C ILE A 337 -0.13 2.25 -21.58
N SER A 338 -1.22 2.98 -21.32
CA SER A 338 -1.19 4.44 -21.12
C SER A 338 -0.47 4.88 -19.84
N SER A 339 -0.19 3.93 -18.94
CA SER A 339 0.66 4.11 -17.76
C SER A 339 2.04 3.51 -17.95
N ASP A 340 2.53 3.41 -19.19
CA ASP A 340 3.86 2.87 -19.57
C ASP A 340 4.12 1.40 -19.16
N GLY A 341 3.05 0.70 -18.78
CA GLY A 341 3.12 -0.65 -18.26
C GLY A 341 3.00 -1.72 -19.35
N ILE A 342 3.31 -2.95 -18.94
CA ILE A 342 3.21 -4.15 -19.76
C ILE A 342 1.96 -4.93 -19.32
N PRO A 343 0.92 -5.03 -20.17
CA PRO A 343 -0.27 -5.81 -19.86
C PRO A 343 -0.01 -7.32 -20.02
N VAL A 344 -0.31 -8.07 -18.97
CA VAL A 344 -0.08 -9.51 -18.86
C VAL A 344 -1.35 -10.22 -18.39
N LEU A 345 -1.73 -11.31 -19.07
CA LEU A 345 -2.90 -12.10 -18.67
C LEU A 345 -2.59 -12.91 -17.41
N ALA A 346 -3.29 -12.64 -16.32
CA ALA A 346 -3.14 -13.36 -15.05
C ALA A 346 -3.79 -14.75 -15.10
N HIS A 347 -3.11 -15.74 -14.52
CA HIS A 347 -3.57 -17.10 -14.20
C HIS A 347 -4.61 -17.67 -15.19
N PRO A 348 -4.30 -17.74 -16.50
CA PRO A 348 -5.27 -18.15 -17.53
C PRO A 348 -5.85 -19.55 -17.32
N GLY A 349 -5.15 -20.44 -16.60
CA GLY A 349 -5.65 -21.77 -16.25
C GLY A 349 -6.79 -21.77 -15.22
N VAL A 350 -6.93 -20.68 -14.45
CA VAL A 350 -8.04 -20.46 -13.51
C VAL A 350 -9.26 -19.95 -14.27
N THR A 351 -9.08 -18.94 -15.11
CA THR A 351 -10.19 -18.32 -15.89
C THR A 351 -10.69 -19.24 -17.00
N LYS A 352 -9.81 -20.05 -17.60
CA LYS A 352 -10.11 -21.00 -18.68
C LYS A 352 -10.78 -20.35 -19.90
N ARG A 353 -10.29 -19.16 -20.28
CA ARG A 353 -10.78 -18.36 -21.42
C ARG A 353 -9.74 -18.18 -22.52
N ASP A 354 -8.95 -19.23 -22.79
CA ASP A 354 -7.85 -19.22 -23.78
C ASP A 354 -8.28 -18.70 -25.17
N THR A 355 -9.56 -18.87 -25.56
CA THR A 355 -10.12 -18.36 -26.83
C THR A 355 -10.13 -16.84 -26.96
N LEU A 356 -10.00 -16.10 -25.85
CA LEU A 356 -9.96 -14.63 -25.84
C LEU A 356 -8.56 -14.08 -26.06
N ILE A 357 -7.52 -14.90 -25.91
CA ILE A 357 -6.12 -14.45 -25.99
C ILE A 357 -5.81 -13.76 -27.33
N PRO A 358 -6.23 -14.27 -28.51
CA PRO A 358 -5.97 -13.56 -29.77
C PRO A 358 -6.56 -12.15 -29.79
N LYS A 359 -7.77 -11.98 -29.25
CA LYS A 359 -8.45 -10.68 -29.14
C LYS A 359 -7.77 -9.75 -28.14
N MET A 360 -7.23 -10.28 -27.05
CA MET A 360 -6.41 -9.50 -26.11
C MET A 360 -5.10 -9.04 -26.74
N VAL A 361 -4.47 -9.87 -27.58
CA VAL A 361 -3.28 -9.51 -28.37
C VAL A 361 -3.60 -8.35 -29.32
N GLU A 362 -4.74 -8.38 -29.99
CA GLU A 362 -5.22 -7.26 -30.82
C GLU A 362 -5.40 -5.96 -30.03
N TYR A 363 -5.74 -6.04 -28.73
CA TYR A 363 -5.83 -4.90 -27.83
C TYR A 363 -4.48 -4.43 -27.28
N GLY A 364 -3.39 -5.16 -27.54
CA GLY A 364 -2.05 -4.84 -27.09
C GLY A 364 -1.56 -5.64 -25.88
N LEU A 365 -2.14 -6.82 -25.59
CA LEU A 365 -1.59 -7.74 -24.59
C LEU A 365 -0.15 -8.13 -24.95
N GLN A 366 0.77 -8.06 -23.98
CA GLN A 366 2.20 -8.29 -24.21
C GLN A 366 2.79 -9.46 -23.44
N GLY A 367 2.09 -9.98 -22.43
CA GLY A 367 2.54 -11.16 -21.67
C GLY A 367 1.43 -12.09 -21.22
N ILE A 368 1.83 -13.24 -20.70
CA ILE A 368 0.95 -14.24 -20.11
C ILE A 368 1.61 -14.93 -18.92
N GLU A 369 0.85 -15.09 -17.83
CA GLU A 369 1.30 -15.81 -16.65
C GLU A 369 1.27 -17.33 -16.91
N VAL A 370 2.46 -17.90 -17.10
CA VAL A 370 2.61 -19.32 -17.42
C VAL A 370 2.78 -20.14 -16.16
N TYR A 371 3.58 -19.65 -15.21
CA TYR A 371 3.87 -20.32 -13.95
C TYR A 371 2.96 -19.75 -12.87
N TYR A 372 2.11 -20.59 -12.30
CA TYR A 372 1.11 -20.23 -11.30
C TYR A 372 0.85 -21.47 -10.42
N PRO A 373 0.51 -21.36 -9.12
CA PRO A 373 0.48 -22.51 -8.21
C PRO A 373 -0.39 -23.69 -8.67
N THR A 374 -1.51 -23.41 -9.35
CA THR A 374 -2.43 -24.46 -9.82
C THR A 374 -2.16 -24.93 -11.26
N HIS A 375 -1.22 -24.31 -11.97
CA HIS A 375 -0.86 -24.71 -13.32
C HIS A 375 -0.04 -25.99 -13.32
N GLN A 376 -0.71 -27.11 -13.61
CA GLN A 376 -0.06 -28.40 -13.83
C GLN A 376 0.83 -28.39 -15.10
N PRO A 377 1.75 -29.36 -15.28
CA PRO A 377 2.70 -29.38 -16.39
C PRO A 377 2.07 -29.19 -17.78
N ASP A 378 0.88 -29.74 -18.02
CA ASP A 378 0.15 -29.56 -19.28
C ASP A 378 -0.35 -28.12 -19.50
N ALA A 379 -0.78 -27.45 -18.44
CA ALA A 379 -1.13 -26.04 -18.49
C ALA A 379 0.10 -25.17 -18.79
N VAL A 380 1.21 -25.42 -18.11
CA VAL A 380 2.51 -24.75 -18.38
C VAL A 380 2.92 -24.95 -19.85
N LYS A 381 2.89 -26.19 -20.36
CA LYS A 381 3.23 -26.51 -21.76
C LYS A 381 2.29 -25.81 -22.75
N ARG A 382 0.99 -25.75 -22.44
CA ARG A 382 -0.02 -25.04 -23.25
C ARG A 382 0.28 -23.55 -23.31
N TYR A 383 0.46 -22.90 -22.17
CA TYR A 383 0.66 -21.45 -22.12
C TYR A 383 2.03 -21.02 -22.65
N LYS A 384 3.09 -21.81 -22.51
CA LYS A 384 4.37 -21.58 -23.23
C LYS A 384 4.18 -21.58 -24.75
N ARG A 385 3.35 -22.49 -25.28
CA ARG A 385 3.07 -22.55 -26.72
C ARG A 385 2.26 -21.35 -27.20
N ILE A 386 1.27 -20.93 -26.42
CA ILE A 386 0.47 -19.74 -26.70
C ILE A 386 1.37 -18.49 -26.66
N ALA A 387 2.21 -18.36 -25.64
CA ALA A 387 3.16 -17.26 -25.51
C ALA A 387 4.07 -17.16 -26.74
N LYS A 388 4.68 -18.29 -27.15
CA LYS A 388 5.49 -18.35 -28.38
C LYS A 388 4.69 -18.01 -29.65
N LYS A 389 3.46 -18.49 -29.77
CA LYS A 389 2.61 -18.26 -30.96
C LYS A 389 2.26 -16.78 -31.14
N HIS A 390 2.05 -16.05 -30.05
CA HIS A 390 1.59 -14.67 -30.04
C HIS A 390 2.67 -13.67 -29.65
N ASP A 391 3.93 -14.10 -29.59
CA ASP A 391 5.07 -13.29 -29.13
C ASP A 391 4.81 -12.58 -27.78
N LEU A 392 4.29 -13.32 -26.80
CA LEU A 392 4.03 -12.82 -25.45
C LEU A 392 5.19 -13.17 -24.51
N VAL A 393 5.57 -12.21 -23.65
CA VAL A 393 6.50 -12.49 -22.55
C VAL A 393 5.88 -13.46 -21.55
N ILE A 394 6.74 -14.30 -20.97
CA ILE A 394 6.33 -15.32 -20.01
C ILE A 394 6.56 -14.79 -18.60
N THR A 395 5.53 -14.82 -17.76
CA THR A 395 5.62 -14.42 -16.35
C THR A 395 5.22 -15.55 -15.42
N GLY A 396 5.34 -15.30 -14.11
CA GLY A 396 4.86 -16.19 -13.07
C GLY A 396 4.96 -15.55 -11.69
N GLY A 397 4.11 -16.02 -10.80
CA GLY A 397 4.10 -15.60 -9.42
C GLY A 397 3.23 -16.52 -8.57
N SER A 398 3.30 -16.33 -7.26
CA SER A 398 2.59 -17.15 -6.30
C SER A 398 1.12 -16.78 -6.19
N ASP A 399 0.73 -15.54 -6.48
CA ASP A 399 -0.58 -14.99 -6.12
C ASP A 399 -0.82 -15.10 -4.59
N CYS A 400 0.25 -14.81 -3.84
CA CYS A 400 0.28 -14.87 -2.39
C CYS A 400 -0.64 -13.81 -1.78
N HIS A 401 -1.48 -14.26 -0.84
CA HIS A 401 -2.38 -13.41 -0.04
C HIS A 401 -2.09 -13.55 1.47
N GLY A 402 -0.94 -14.12 1.84
CA GLY A 402 -0.60 -14.47 3.22
C GLY A 402 -1.60 -15.46 3.83
N ASN A 403 -2.08 -15.16 5.03
CA ASN A 403 -2.93 -16.08 5.81
C ASN A 403 -4.33 -16.33 5.21
N ARG A 404 -4.74 -15.57 4.19
CA ARG A 404 -5.98 -15.82 3.44
C ARG A 404 -5.87 -17.01 2.49
N LYS A 405 -4.66 -17.31 2.02
CA LYS A 405 -4.32 -18.49 1.20
C LYS A 405 -3.10 -19.18 1.83
N PRO A 406 -3.22 -19.76 3.04
CA PRO A 406 -2.06 -20.27 3.80
C PRO A 406 -1.29 -21.37 3.06
N GLU A 407 -1.93 -22.06 2.10
CA GLU A 407 -1.31 -23.06 1.23
C GLU A 407 -0.47 -22.49 0.08
N ILE A 408 -0.56 -21.18 -0.17
CA ILE A 408 0.18 -20.46 -1.21
C ILE A 408 1.10 -19.45 -0.51
N ALA A 409 2.32 -19.90 -0.22
CA ALA A 409 3.36 -19.06 0.35
C ALA A 409 3.99 -18.13 -0.70
N LEU A 410 4.50 -16.99 -0.25
CA LEU A 410 5.36 -16.12 -1.07
C LEU A 410 6.54 -16.92 -1.61
N GLY A 411 6.86 -16.76 -2.89
CA GLY A 411 7.93 -17.49 -3.55
C GLY A 411 7.67 -18.99 -3.74
N SER A 412 6.43 -19.47 -3.54
CA SER A 412 6.05 -20.86 -3.85
C SER A 412 6.07 -21.15 -5.36
N THR A 413 5.86 -20.12 -6.18
CA THR A 413 6.07 -20.14 -7.62
C THR A 413 7.10 -19.09 -7.97
N LYS A 414 8.28 -19.53 -8.42
CA LYS A 414 9.39 -18.64 -8.82
C LYS A 414 9.65 -18.75 -10.30
N ILE A 415 10.05 -17.64 -10.92
CA ILE A 415 10.60 -17.60 -12.27
C ILE A 415 12.07 -17.20 -12.25
N SER A 416 12.81 -17.50 -13.31
CA SER A 416 14.21 -17.11 -13.45
C SER A 416 14.35 -15.61 -13.76
N ASP A 417 15.50 -15.06 -13.42
CA ASP A 417 15.82 -13.66 -13.70
C ASP A 417 15.79 -13.33 -15.20
N ASP A 418 16.20 -14.26 -16.07
CA ASP A 418 16.11 -14.10 -17.53
C ASP A 418 14.68 -13.82 -18.02
N LEU A 419 13.68 -14.37 -17.33
CA LEU A 419 12.27 -14.09 -17.67
C LEU A 419 11.87 -12.69 -17.24
N VAL A 420 12.38 -12.20 -16.12
CA VAL A 420 12.19 -10.81 -15.67
C VAL A 420 12.84 -9.83 -16.66
N ASP A 421 14.08 -10.11 -17.08
CA ASP A 421 14.81 -9.27 -18.01
C ASP A 421 14.10 -9.15 -19.36
N LYS A 422 13.48 -10.24 -19.87
CA LYS A 422 12.65 -10.20 -21.08
C LYS A 422 11.42 -9.31 -20.96
N ILE A 423 10.81 -9.24 -19.77
CA ILE A 423 9.70 -8.30 -19.51
C ILE A 423 10.24 -6.87 -19.59
N LYS A 424 11.40 -6.60 -18.99
CA LYS A 424 12.05 -5.28 -19.04
C LYS A 424 12.45 -4.86 -20.46
N GLU A 425 12.99 -5.78 -21.26
CA GLU A 425 13.32 -5.56 -22.68
C GLU A 425 12.08 -5.23 -23.51
N ARG A 426 10.97 -5.94 -23.27
CA ARG A 426 9.69 -5.66 -23.93
C ARG A 426 9.24 -4.22 -23.71
N ARG A 427 9.41 -3.68 -22.49
CA ARG A 427 9.13 -2.27 -22.18
C ARG A 427 10.00 -1.33 -23.02
N GLY A 428 11.30 -1.59 -23.10
CA GLY A 428 12.24 -0.78 -23.87
C GLY A 428 11.88 -0.70 -25.35
N ASN A 429 11.47 -1.83 -25.94
CA ASN A 429 11.07 -1.90 -27.35
C ASN A 429 9.74 -1.19 -27.63
N ALA A 430 8.79 -1.22 -26.68
CA ALA A 430 7.51 -0.52 -26.82
C ALA A 430 7.69 1.01 -26.80
N VAL A 431 8.57 1.52 -25.92
CA VAL A 431 8.88 2.96 -25.83
C VAL A 431 9.62 3.45 -27.08
N GLY A 432 10.55 2.64 -27.63
CA GLY A 432 11.29 2.99 -28.84
C GLY A 432 10.49 2.93 -30.15
N ALA A 433 9.31 2.31 -30.17
CA ALA A 433 8.43 2.27 -31.33
C ALA A 433 7.42 3.45 -31.40
N LEU A 434 7.35 4.26 -30.33
CA LEU A 434 6.47 5.43 -30.20
C LEU A 434 7.21 6.77 -30.43
N ILE A 435 8.52 6.73 -30.69
CA ILE A 435 9.40 7.86 -31.05
C ILE A 435 9.78 7.70 -32.52
#